data_AF-A0A2P2KGC5-F1
#
_entry.id   AF-A0A2P2KGC5-F1
#
_cell.length_a   1.000
_cell.length_b   1.000
_cell.length_c   1.000
_cell.angle_alpha   90.00
_cell.angle_beta   90.00
_cell.angle_gamma   90.00
#
_symmetry.space_group_name_H-M   'P 1'
#
loop_
_entity.id
_entity.type
_entity.pdbx_description
1 polymer ?
#
loop_
_entity_poly.entity_id
_entity_poly.type
_entity_poly.pdbx_seq_one_letter_code
_entity_poly.pdbx_strand_id
1 'polypeptide(L)'
;MSCEVCQLKELEVEHFQIREVLRCILHTIMFHRALGLVRPKEVDLELFEITYVQCGDIDVEKKIDEKIEQFINWVDKHPNKKSQVCDLHFFVKLMQFLIC
;
A
#
# COMPACT_ATOMS: atom_id res chain seq x y z
N MET A 1 -14.48 -18.33 7.05
CA MET A 1 -13.15 -17.72 6.79
C MET A 1 -12.86 -16.75 7.92
N SER A 2 -11.78 -16.97 8.67
CA SER A 2 -11.28 -16.02 9.68
C SER A 2 -10.55 -14.87 8.98
N CYS A 3 -10.81 -13.64 9.38
CA CYS A 3 -10.01 -12.48 8.96
C CYS A 3 -8.64 -12.60 9.65
N GLU A 4 -7.56 -12.67 8.87
CA GLU A 4 -6.20 -12.66 9.39
C GLU A 4 -5.67 -11.22 9.42
N VAL A 5 -5.20 -10.80 10.59
CA VAL A 5 -4.60 -9.48 10.79
C VAL A 5 -3.08 -9.64 10.78
N CYS A 6 -2.41 -8.98 9.84
CA CYS A 6 -0.96 -8.92 9.78
C CYS A 6 -0.50 -7.57 10.35
N GLN A 7 0.28 -7.61 11.43
CA GLN A 7 0.93 -6.43 11.99
C GLN A 7 2.38 -6.37 11.52
N LEU A 8 2.73 -5.31 10.78
CA LEU A 8 4.11 -5.03 10.41
C LEU A 8 4.84 -4.41 11.62
N LYS A 9 6.18 -4.58 11.65
CA LYS A 9 7.02 -3.91 12.64
C LYS A 9 6.90 -2.39 12.50
N GLU A 10 7.00 -1.65 13.61
CA GLU A 10 7.08 -0.19 13.58
C GLU A 10 8.28 0.24 12.74
N LEU A 11 8.09 1.26 11.89
CA LEU A 11 9.13 1.87 11.09
C LEU A 11 9.33 3.30 11.56
N GLU A 12 10.56 3.64 11.92
CA GLU A 12 10.98 5.01 12.20
C GLU A 12 11.50 5.62 10.90
N VAL A 13 10.84 6.66 10.43
CA VAL A 13 11.16 7.32 9.15
C VAL A 13 11.07 8.83 9.32
N GLU A 14 11.87 9.55 8.54
CA GLU A 14 11.77 11.00 8.47
C GLU A 14 10.52 11.43 7.72
N HIS A 15 10.01 12.64 8.01
CA HIS A 15 8.74 13.10 7.44
C HIS A 15 8.73 13.08 5.90
N PHE A 16 9.84 13.48 5.26
CA PHE A 16 9.95 13.46 3.80
C PHE A 16 9.99 12.04 3.20
N GLN A 17 10.32 11.02 4.00
CA GLN A 17 10.39 9.62 3.58
C GLN A 17 9.04 8.92 3.63
N ILE A 18 8.07 9.45 4.40
CA ILE A 18 6.77 8.81 4.66
C ILE A 18 6.07 8.42 3.36
N ARG A 19 6.03 9.32 2.38
CA ARG A 19 5.34 9.11 1.10
C ARG A 19 5.91 7.89 0.36
N GLU A 20 7.23 7.83 0.24
CA GLU A 20 7.92 6.80 -0.52
C GLU A 20 7.85 5.43 0.16
N VAL A 21 8.07 5.40 1.47
CA VAL A 21 8.01 4.17 2.27
C VAL A 21 6.60 3.58 2.23
N LEU A 22 5.56 4.40 2.42
CA LEU A 22 4.17 3.94 2.32
C LEU A 22 3.84 3.44 0.92
N ARG A 23 4.24 4.17 -0.13
CA ARG A 23 4.02 3.74 -1.51
C ARG A 23 4.65 2.37 -1.77
N CYS A 24 5.91 2.18 -1.38
CA CYS A 24 6.64 0.92 -1.51
C CYS A 24 5.90 -0.25 -0.81
N ILE A 25 5.53 -0.07 0.47
CA ILE A 25 4.84 -1.09 1.25
C ILE A 25 3.48 -1.43 0.64
N LEU A 26 2.68 -0.42 0.28
CA LEU A 26 1.34 -0.63 -0.26
C LEU A 26 1.36 -1.34 -1.60
N HIS A 27 2.25 -0.93 -2.53
CA HIS A 27 2.40 -1.63 -3.80
C HIS A 27 2.88 -3.07 -3.62
N THR A 28 3.81 -3.29 -2.69
CA THR A 28 4.30 -4.64 -2.36
C THR A 28 3.16 -5.53 -1.84
N ILE A 29 2.34 -5.03 -0.91
CA ILE A 29 1.17 -5.77 -0.39
C ILE A 29 0.17 -6.04 -1.52
N MET A 30 -0.16 -5.02 -2.31
CA MET A 30 -1.10 -5.17 -3.44
C MET A 30 -0.60 -6.19 -4.46
N PHE A 31 0.69 -6.19 -4.78
CA PHE A 31 1.29 -7.15 -5.71
C PHE A 31 1.17 -8.60 -5.20
N HIS A 32 1.42 -8.84 -3.92
CA HIS A 32 1.27 -10.16 -3.29
C HIS A 32 -0.19 -10.59 -3.06
N ARG A 33 -1.16 -9.67 -3.23
CA ARG A 33 -2.60 -9.93 -3.05
C ARG A 33 -3.39 -9.84 -4.35
N ALA A 34 -2.78 -9.39 -5.44
CA ALA A 34 -3.45 -9.25 -6.72
C ALA A 34 -3.91 -10.62 -7.21
N LEU A 35 -5.21 -10.74 -7.47
CA LEU A 35 -5.82 -11.93 -8.05
C LEU A 35 -6.02 -11.66 -9.54
N GLY A 36 -5.27 -12.36 -10.40
CA GLY A 36 -5.38 -12.24 -11.85
C GLY A 36 -4.09 -11.78 -12.54
N LEU A 37 -4.21 -11.39 -13.80
CA LEU A 37 -3.09 -10.92 -14.62
C LEU A 37 -2.73 -9.48 -14.24
N VAL A 38 -1.49 -9.28 -13.80
CA VAL A 38 -0.90 -7.95 -13.55
C VAL A 38 0.23 -7.68 -14.55
N ARG A 39 0.54 -6.41 -14.77
CA ARG A 39 1.71 -5.98 -15.55
C ARG A 39 2.76 -5.45 -14.58
N PRO A 40 3.62 -6.33 -14.03
CA PRO A 40 4.60 -5.92 -13.03
C PRO A 40 5.52 -4.86 -13.63
N LYS A 41 5.73 -3.80 -12.86
CA LYS A 41 6.71 -2.76 -13.15
C LYS A 41 7.62 -2.60 -11.95
N GLU A 42 8.91 -2.68 -12.19
CA GLU A 42 9.93 -2.39 -11.19
C GLU A 42 10.03 -0.88 -10.96
N VAL A 43 10.17 -0.50 -9.70
CA VAL A 43 10.38 0.87 -9.26
C VAL A 43 11.54 0.87 -8.29
N ASP A 44 12.58 1.61 -8.66
CA ASP A 44 13.76 1.81 -7.82
C ASP A 44 13.51 2.96 -6.85
N LEU A 45 13.74 2.68 -5.56
CA LEU A 45 13.62 3.64 -4.48
C LEU A 45 15.02 4.12 -4.11
N GLU A 46 15.48 5.18 -4.81
CA GLU A 46 16.86 5.70 -4.72
C GLU A 46 17.27 6.04 -3.28
N LEU A 47 16.33 6.52 -2.45
CA LEU A 47 16.60 6.87 -1.05
C LEU A 47 16.98 5.67 -0.16
N PHE A 48 16.62 4.44 -0.56
CA PHE A 48 16.72 3.26 0.30
C PHE A 48 17.47 2.08 -0.33
N GLU A 49 17.99 2.23 -1.55
CA GLU A 49 18.63 1.12 -2.31
C GLU A 49 17.73 -0.13 -2.41
N ILE A 50 16.42 0.07 -2.50
CA ILE A 50 15.41 -0.98 -2.60
C ILE A 50 14.69 -0.85 -3.93
N THR A 51 14.46 -1.98 -4.60
CA THR A 51 13.54 -2.08 -5.75
C THR A 51 12.28 -2.80 -5.32
N TYR A 52 11.11 -2.22 -5.62
CA TYR A 52 9.81 -2.87 -5.39
C TYR A 52 9.03 -3.00 -6.70
N VAL A 53 7.98 -3.82 -6.68
CA VAL A 53 7.14 -4.07 -7.86
C VAL A 53 5.74 -3.50 -7.64
N GLN A 54 5.22 -2.82 -8.66
CA GLN A 54 3.81 -2.41 -8.72
C GLN A 54 3.04 -3.17 -9.80
N CYS A 55 1.73 -3.30 -9.63
CA CYS A 55 0.86 -4.07 -10.52
C CYS A 55 0.63 -3.43 -11.91
N GLY A 56 1.03 -2.16 -12.10
CA GLY A 56 0.81 -1.41 -13.34
C GLY A 56 -0.67 -1.12 -13.65
N ASP A 57 -1.52 -1.18 -12.63
CA ASP A 57 -2.95 -0.88 -12.71
C ASP A 57 -3.20 0.54 -12.20
N ILE A 58 -3.72 1.40 -13.08
CA ILE A 58 -3.90 2.83 -12.81
C ILE A 58 -4.94 3.12 -11.71
N ASP A 59 -5.94 2.26 -11.55
CA ASP A 59 -6.96 2.43 -10.52
C ASP A 59 -6.43 2.02 -9.15
N VAL A 60 -5.54 1.03 -9.11
CA VAL A 60 -4.79 0.67 -7.89
C VAL A 60 -3.83 1.79 -7.52
N GLU A 61 -3.07 2.31 -8.48
CA GLU A 61 -2.13 3.42 -8.27
C GLU A 61 -2.82 4.66 -7.70
N LYS A 62 -3.94 5.09 -8.30
CA LYS A 62 -4.74 6.22 -7.79
C LYS A 62 -5.22 6.02 -6.37
N LYS A 63 -5.75 4.84 -6.03
CA LYS A 63 -6.25 4.54 -4.68
C LYS A 63 -5.13 4.55 -3.65
N ILE A 64 -3.95 4.03 -4.01
CA ILE A 64 -2.77 4.07 -3.14
C ILE A 64 -2.38 5.54 -2.89
N ASP A 65 -2.29 6.36 -3.94
CA ASP A 65 -1.92 7.76 -3.82
C ASP A 65 -2.93 8.57 -2.99
N GLU A 66 -4.23 8.36 -3.18
CA GLU A 66 -5.28 8.98 -2.36
C GLU A 66 -5.14 8.61 -0.88
N LYS A 67 -4.83 7.36 -0.56
CA LYS A 67 -4.64 6.89 0.82
C LYS A 67 -3.38 7.45 1.46
N ILE A 68 -2.29 7.53 0.71
CA ILE A 68 -1.05 8.15 1.17
C ILE A 68 -1.28 9.63 1.45
N GLU A 69 -1.98 10.33 0.56
CA GLU A 69 -2.28 11.75 0.73
C GLU A 69 -3.16 12.00 1.96
N GLN A 70 -4.19 11.18 2.19
CA GLN A 70 -4.99 11.22 3.41
C GLN A 70 -4.14 11.05 4.68
N PHE A 71 -3.16 10.14 4.64
CA PHE A 71 -2.26 9.90 5.76
C PHE A 71 -1.30 11.07 6.02
N ILE A 72 -0.64 11.58 4.98
CA ILE A 72 0.29 12.72 5.10
C ILE A 72 -0.43 13.94 5.66
N ASN A 73 -1.61 14.27 5.14
CA ASN A 73 -2.43 15.37 5.67
C ASN A 73 -2.82 15.19 7.14
N TRP A 74 -2.90 13.95 7.64
CA TRP A 74 -3.14 13.67 9.06
C TRP A 74 -1.87 13.87 9.89
N VAL A 75 -0.72 13.40 9.39
CA VAL A 75 0.60 13.57 10.02
C VAL A 75 0.95 15.05 10.15
N ASP A 76 0.73 15.84 9.11
CA ASP A 76 1.00 17.29 9.09
C ASP A 76 0.23 18.05 10.16
N LYS A 77 -1.00 17.61 10.43
CA LYS A 77 -1.86 18.19 11.49
C LYS A 77 -1.44 17.73 12.89
N HIS A 78 -0.59 16.71 13.01
CA HIS A 78 -0.21 16.08 14.28
C HIS A 78 1.29 15.71 14.32
N PRO A 79 2.21 16.67 14.20
CA PRO A 79 3.65 16.42 14.02
C PRO A 79 4.35 15.69 15.18
N ASN A 80 3.73 15.64 16.36
CA ASN A 80 4.29 15.01 17.57
C ASN A 80 3.57 13.72 17.98
N LYS A 81 2.72 13.14 17.12
CA LYS A 81 2.02 11.87 17.40
C LYS A 81 2.61 10.75 16.56
N LYS A 82 2.84 9.59 17.20
CA LYS A 82 3.05 8.33 16.47
C LYS A 82 1.80 8.06 15.62
N SER A 83 2.01 7.83 14.33
CA SER A 83 0.95 7.66 13.33
C SER A 83 0.98 6.21 12.85
N GLN A 84 -0.18 5.55 12.79
CA GLN A 84 -0.29 4.19 12.27
C GLN A 84 -1.28 4.17 11.10
N VAL A 85 -0.90 3.52 10.00
CA VAL A 85 -1.84 3.18 8.93
C VAL A 85 -2.52 1.86 9.30
N CYS A 86 -3.75 1.92 9.81
CA CYS A 86 -4.50 0.73 10.25
C CYS A 86 -5.48 0.19 9.19
N ASP A 87 -5.81 0.96 8.16
CA ASP A 87 -7.01 0.72 7.35
C ASP A 87 -6.74 0.08 5.97
N LEU A 88 -5.83 -0.91 5.88
CA LEU A 88 -5.79 -1.79 4.70
C LEU A 88 -6.65 -3.02 4.93
N HIS A 89 -7.91 -2.93 4.53
CA HIS A 89 -8.84 -4.04 4.55
C HIS A 89 -8.99 -4.64 3.15
N PHE A 90 -8.49 -5.86 2.97
CA PHE A 90 -8.75 -6.66 1.78
C PHE A 90 -10.00 -7.50 1.99
N PHE A 91 -11.05 -7.21 1.22
CA PHE A 91 -12.27 -8.01 1.21
C PHE A 91 -12.32 -8.86 -0.06
N VAL A 92 -12.50 -10.17 0.09
CA VAL A 92 -12.87 -11.03 -1.03
C VAL A 92 -14.30 -10.69 -1.43
N LYS A 93 -14.47 -9.99 -2.55
CA LYS A 93 -15.76 -9.95 -3.23
C LYS A 93 -15.86 -11.25 -4.01
N LEU A 94 -16.68 -12.19 -3.55
CA LEU A 94 -17.03 -13.39 -4.33
C LEU A 94 -17.67 -12.91 -5.64
N MET A 95 -16.88 -12.79 -6.71
CA MET A 95 -17.43 -12.72 -8.05
C MET A 95 -18.11 -14.05 -8.30
N GLN A 96 -19.44 -13.99 -8.42
CA GLN A 96 -20.28 -15.07 -8.89
C GLN A 96 -19.82 -15.39 -10.32
N PHE A 97 -18.96 -16.39 -10.48
CA PHE A 97 -18.64 -16.94 -11.79
C PHE A 97 -19.91 -17.61 -12.31
N LEU A 98 -20.58 -16.95 -13.26
CA LEU A 98 -21.51 -17.62 -14.16
C LEU A 98 -20.66 -18.53 -15.05
N ILE A 99 -20.82 -19.83 -14.83
CA ILE A 99 -20.39 -20.87 -15.75
C ILE A 99 -21.27 -20.73 -16.99
N CYS A 100 -20.68 -20.38 -18.13
CA CYS A 100 -21.20 -20.75 -19.44
C CYS A 100 -20.39 -21.94 -19.94
#